data_AF-N1ZAH9-F1
#
_entry.id   AF-N1ZAH9-F1
#
_cell.length_a   1.000
_cell.length_b   1.000
_cell.length_c   1.000
_cell.angle_alpha   90.00
_cell.angle_beta   90.00
_cell.angle_gamma   90.00
#
_symmetry.space_group_name_H-M   'P 1'
#
loop_
_entity.id
_entity.type
_entity.pdbx_description
1 polymer ?
#
loop_
_entity_poly.entity_id
_entity_poly.type
_entity_poly.pdbx_seq_one_letter_code
_entity_poly.pdbx_strand_id
1 'polypeptide(L)'
;MKKMCAILATMIAFSTVSTMTIFADEVQQKLPLVKELPEMKELEQSDAKMESQYMTKSGTIKSIEKEKDYYTISVALPDDEFGIVYTVNENAFIVNSENGNFMTFDELKSDMNITAIVAKNSPMTMSLPPITNAVVLVVGEQNFAATGYFNEELISEDTPAMLQLNISEETKIVDMAGSKKLFTQDDVKNQDCLVVYGITTRSIPAQTNPVFVMILDKQEIEEEKEEEIIDTIQQQEMGEKEEQTEPTSNAVNFVPLREIAENKGFTVTWAANDKPVLLQKDDVTIEIVVGQKEYKKGTEVLQAEKAPELIKSKIYVSENILP
;
A
#
# COMPACT_ATOMS: atom_id res chain seq x y z
N MET A 1 -52.17 -3.08 -55.59
CA MET A 1 -52.95 -3.85 -54.58
C MET A 1 -52.17 -5.09 -54.17
N LYS A 2 -51.99 -5.28 -52.85
CA LYS A 2 -51.72 -6.53 -52.08
C LYS A 2 -50.54 -7.41 -52.55
N LYS A 3 -49.37 -7.40 -51.89
CA LYS A 3 -49.01 -8.13 -50.64
C LYS A 3 -49.59 -9.56 -50.56
N MET A 4 -48.72 -10.58 -50.54
CA MET A 4 -48.64 -11.58 -49.46
C MET A 4 -47.51 -12.60 -49.66
N CYS A 5 -46.88 -12.95 -48.54
CA CYS A 5 -45.84 -13.95 -48.32
C CYS A 5 -46.29 -15.39 -48.62
N ALA A 6 -45.35 -16.27 -48.96
CA ALA A 6 -45.31 -17.66 -48.48
C ALA A 6 -43.91 -18.27 -48.68
N ILE A 7 -43.44 -18.95 -47.65
CA ILE A 7 -42.18 -19.68 -47.48
C ILE A 7 -42.39 -21.13 -47.95
N LEU A 8 -41.42 -21.77 -48.62
CA LEU A 8 -40.88 -23.12 -48.32
C LEU A 8 -39.87 -23.62 -49.37
N ALA A 9 -38.73 -24.13 -48.86
CA ALA A 9 -37.90 -25.29 -49.25
C ALA A 9 -37.94 -25.80 -50.71
N THR A 10 -36.85 -26.21 -51.38
CA THR A 10 -35.90 -27.26 -50.97
C THR A 10 -34.78 -27.42 -52.04
N MET A 11 -33.63 -27.98 -51.62
CA MET A 11 -32.74 -28.92 -52.34
C MET A 11 -31.57 -28.50 -53.27
N ILE A 12 -30.38 -28.88 -52.76
CA ILE A 12 -29.27 -29.64 -53.39
C ILE A 12 -28.22 -28.88 -54.23
N ALA A 13 -26.98 -28.87 -53.69
CA ALA A 13 -25.79 -29.30 -54.44
C ALA A 13 -24.75 -29.94 -53.48
N PHE A 14 -24.33 -31.16 -53.84
CA PHE A 14 -23.37 -32.05 -53.18
C PHE A 14 -21.91 -31.57 -53.37
N SER A 15 -21.05 -31.79 -52.36
CA SER A 15 -19.64 -32.14 -52.62
C SER A 15 -19.05 -32.98 -51.47
N THR A 16 -19.20 -34.30 -51.64
CA THR A 16 -18.36 -35.44 -51.24
C THR A 16 -17.33 -35.28 -50.12
N VAL A 17 -17.61 -35.96 -49.00
CA VAL A 17 -16.60 -36.57 -48.12
C VAL A 17 -16.44 -38.02 -48.54
N SER A 18 -15.21 -38.46 -48.83
CA SER A 18 -14.84 -39.88 -48.87
C SER A 18 -13.75 -40.15 -47.86
N THR A 19 -14.08 -41.09 -46.98
CA THR A 19 -13.32 -41.63 -45.86
C THR A 19 -12.13 -42.48 -46.32
N MET A 20 -11.02 -42.43 -45.57
CA MET A 20 -10.16 -43.60 -45.41
C MET A 20 -9.82 -43.80 -43.94
N THR A 21 -10.29 -44.93 -43.41
CA THR A 21 -9.89 -45.51 -42.13
C THR A 21 -8.68 -46.41 -42.40
N ILE A 22 -7.59 -46.25 -41.67
CA ILE A 22 -6.50 -47.24 -41.61
C ILE A 22 -6.13 -47.43 -40.14
N PHE A 23 -6.23 -48.67 -39.66
CA PHE A 23 -5.75 -49.12 -38.36
C PHE A 23 -4.25 -49.46 -38.41
N ALA A 24 -3.61 -49.27 -37.26
CA ALA A 24 -2.28 -49.65 -36.78
C ALA A 24 -1.40 -50.56 -37.65
N ASP A 25 -0.18 -50.09 -37.92
CA ASP A 25 1.00 -50.95 -37.88
C ASP A 25 2.24 -50.15 -37.43
N GLU A 26 3.03 -50.76 -36.57
CA GLU A 26 4.21 -50.22 -35.91
C GLU A 26 5.41 -50.35 -36.85
N VAL A 27 5.89 -49.23 -37.40
CA VAL A 27 7.22 -49.18 -38.03
C VAL A 27 7.95 -47.96 -37.50
N GLN A 28 8.95 -48.23 -36.66
CA GLN A 28 9.97 -47.27 -36.27
C GLN A 28 10.63 -46.69 -37.52
N GLN A 29 10.49 -45.38 -37.72
CA GLN A 29 11.38 -44.62 -38.59
C GLN A 29 11.91 -43.41 -37.83
N LYS A 30 13.17 -43.54 -37.45
CA LYS A 30 14.01 -42.56 -36.78
C LYS A 30 14.10 -41.29 -37.64
N LEU A 31 13.34 -40.25 -37.30
CA LEU A 31 13.52 -38.91 -37.87
C LEU A 31 14.68 -38.18 -37.16
N PRO A 32 15.44 -37.33 -37.88
CA PRO A 32 16.62 -36.66 -37.36
C PRO A 32 16.24 -35.61 -36.30
N LEU A 33 17.10 -35.46 -35.29
CA LEU A 33 17.00 -34.43 -34.25
C LEU A 33 16.80 -33.05 -34.89
N VAL A 34 15.61 -32.49 -34.71
CA VAL A 34 15.39 -31.06 -34.81
C VAL A 34 16.00 -30.46 -33.54
N LYS A 35 17.03 -29.65 -33.73
CA LYS A 35 17.62 -28.80 -32.70
C LYS A 35 16.49 -28.01 -32.05
N GLU A 36 16.25 -28.22 -30.77
CA GLU A 36 15.26 -27.49 -29.98
C GLU A 36 15.49 -25.99 -30.21
N LEU A 37 14.52 -25.32 -30.83
CA LEU A 37 14.45 -23.87 -30.71
C LEU A 37 14.21 -23.59 -29.23
N PRO A 38 14.95 -22.66 -28.61
CA PRO A 38 14.67 -22.29 -27.24
C PRO A 38 13.22 -21.82 -27.20
N GLU A 39 12.48 -22.44 -26.28
CA GLU A 39 11.17 -22.00 -25.82
C GLU A 39 11.27 -20.48 -25.65
N MET A 40 10.61 -19.72 -26.53
CA MET A 40 10.39 -18.31 -26.25
C MET A 40 9.58 -18.32 -24.96
N LYS A 41 10.25 -18.08 -23.84
CA LYS A 41 9.60 -17.52 -22.66
C LYS A 41 8.82 -16.34 -23.19
N GLU A 42 7.52 -16.54 -23.31
CA GLU A 42 6.56 -15.46 -23.32
C GLU A 42 6.99 -14.60 -22.13
N LEU A 43 7.61 -13.46 -22.44
CA LEU A 43 7.81 -12.42 -21.46
C LEU A 43 6.39 -12.10 -21.03
N GLU A 44 5.97 -12.69 -19.91
CA GLU A 44 4.92 -12.17 -19.07
C GLU A 44 5.30 -10.70 -18.86
N GLN A 45 4.83 -9.85 -19.75
CA GLN A 45 4.60 -8.46 -19.42
C GLN A 45 3.65 -8.59 -18.26
N SER A 46 4.20 -8.47 -17.05
CA SER A 46 3.39 -8.19 -15.89
C SER A 46 2.64 -6.91 -16.23
N ASP A 47 1.40 -7.08 -16.69
CA ASP A 47 0.38 -6.10 -16.43
C ASP A 47 0.35 -6.04 -14.90
N ALA A 48 1.17 -5.15 -14.33
CA ALA A 48 1.18 -4.90 -12.90
C ALA A 48 -0.21 -4.38 -12.59
N LYS A 49 -1.10 -5.30 -12.24
CA LYS A 49 -2.46 -5.01 -11.86
C LYS A 49 -2.33 -4.07 -10.67
N MET A 50 -2.69 -2.81 -10.89
CA MET A 50 -2.60 -1.79 -9.86
C MET A 50 -3.64 -2.14 -8.82
N GLU A 51 -3.19 -2.74 -7.71
CA GLU A 51 -4.02 -3.03 -6.55
C GLU A 51 -3.80 -1.99 -5.47
N SER A 52 -4.80 -1.84 -4.61
CA SER A 52 -4.70 -1.04 -3.41
C SER A 52 -3.54 -1.51 -2.55
N GLN A 53 -2.77 -0.57 -2.04
CA GLN A 53 -1.68 -0.80 -1.10
C GLN A 53 -2.17 -0.94 0.33
N TYR A 54 -3.48 -0.79 0.54
CA TYR A 54 -4.13 -0.88 1.82
C TYR A 54 -5.05 -2.09 1.86
N MET A 55 -5.28 -2.56 3.08
CA MET A 55 -6.25 -3.60 3.39
C MET A 55 -7.13 -3.14 4.54
N THR A 56 -8.31 -3.75 4.64
CA THR A 56 -9.24 -3.51 5.73
C THR A 56 -9.24 -4.68 6.71
N LYS A 57 -9.38 -4.37 8.00
CA LYS A 57 -9.59 -5.35 9.06
C LYS A 57 -10.71 -4.88 9.97
N SER A 58 -11.76 -5.69 10.07
CA SER A 58 -12.94 -5.37 10.87
C SER A 58 -12.94 -6.10 12.21
N GLY A 59 -13.39 -5.41 13.25
CA GLY A 59 -13.51 -5.98 14.59
C GLY A 59 -14.18 -5.03 15.57
N THR A 60 -14.21 -5.44 16.84
CA THR A 60 -14.88 -4.69 17.91
C THR A 60 -13.85 -4.11 18.88
N ILE A 61 -13.96 -2.82 19.19
CA ILE A 61 -13.08 -2.13 20.15
C ILE A 61 -13.22 -2.76 21.53
N LYS A 62 -12.11 -3.10 22.16
CA LYS A 62 -12.01 -3.53 23.56
C LYS A 62 -11.55 -2.41 24.48
N SER A 63 -10.45 -1.77 24.14
CA SER A 63 -9.91 -0.63 24.89
C SER A 63 -9.34 0.43 23.96
N ILE A 64 -9.30 1.65 24.46
CA ILE A 64 -8.71 2.82 23.80
C ILE A 64 -7.84 3.49 24.84
N GLU A 65 -6.55 3.58 24.55
CA GLU A 65 -5.54 4.18 25.42
C GLU A 65 -4.90 5.35 24.68
N LYS A 66 -4.94 6.53 25.31
CA LYS A 66 -4.28 7.71 24.77
C LYS A 66 -2.83 7.72 25.27
N GLU A 67 -1.91 7.64 24.33
CA GLU A 67 -0.50 7.90 24.54
C GLU A 67 -0.19 9.37 24.23
N LYS A 68 1.09 9.75 24.33
CA LYS A 68 1.50 11.16 24.19
C LYS A 68 1.06 11.79 22.86
N ASP A 69 1.34 11.11 21.75
CA ASP A 69 1.15 11.63 20.38
C ASP A 69 0.35 10.64 19.47
N TYR A 70 -0.21 9.58 20.05
CA TYR A 70 -0.96 8.54 19.33
C TYR A 70 -1.94 7.83 20.28
N TYR A 71 -2.82 7.03 19.71
CA TYR A 71 -3.76 6.18 20.43
C TYR A 71 -3.42 4.71 20.18
N THR A 72 -3.59 3.90 21.21
CA THR A 72 -3.51 2.43 21.13
C THR A 72 -4.92 1.89 21.27
N ILE A 73 -5.40 1.18 20.25
CA ILE A 73 -6.77 0.64 20.20
C ILE A 73 -6.69 -0.88 20.13
N SER A 74 -7.13 -1.55 21.19
CA SER A 74 -7.24 -3.01 21.20
C SER A 74 -8.56 -3.42 20.55
N VAL A 75 -8.49 -4.30 19.56
CA VAL A 75 -9.64 -4.72 18.75
C VAL A 75 -9.73 -6.24 18.76
N ALA A 76 -10.90 -6.77 19.12
CA ALA A 76 -11.19 -8.19 18.95
C ALA A 76 -11.64 -8.44 17.51
N LEU A 77 -11.04 -9.44 16.86
CA LEU A 77 -11.45 -9.85 15.52
C LEU A 77 -12.41 -11.05 15.63
N PRO A 78 -13.37 -11.23 14.71
CA PRO A 78 -14.34 -12.32 14.78
C PRO A 78 -13.73 -13.73 14.79
N ASP A 79 -12.61 -13.91 14.09
CA ASP A 79 -11.95 -15.21 13.88
C ASP A 79 -10.57 -15.31 14.56
N ASP A 80 -10.25 -14.40 15.48
CA ASP A 80 -8.96 -14.38 16.21
C ASP A 80 -9.20 -14.17 17.72
N GLU A 81 -8.81 -15.16 18.53
CA GLU A 81 -8.96 -15.11 19.99
C GLU A 81 -8.12 -14.00 20.65
N PHE A 82 -6.99 -13.65 20.05
CA PHE A 82 -6.08 -12.64 20.58
C PHE A 82 -6.41 -11.24 20.06
N GLY A 83 -6.99 -11.16 18.85
CA GLY A 83 -7.32 -9.91 18.21
C GLY A 83 -6.07 -9.16 17.74
N ILE A 84 -6.16 -7.84 17.68
CA ILE A 84 -5.07 -6.98 17.17
C ILE A 84 -5.10 -5.64 17.89
N VAL A 85 -3.93 -5.05 18.06
CA VAL A 85 -3.80 -3.69 18.60
C VAL A 85 -3.37 -2.75 17.49
N TYR A 86 -4.10 -1.65 17.33
CA TYR A 86 -3.75 -0.61 16.38
C TYR A 86 -3.11 0.57 17.07
N THR A 87 -1.92 0.97 16.61
CA THR A 87 -1.36 2.30 16.87
C THR A 87 -1.87 3.27 15.82
N VAL A 88 -2.50 4.35 16.28
CA VAL A 88 -3.21 5.31 15.43
C VAL A 88 -2.74 6.71 15.79
N ASN A 89 -2.25 7.47 14.81
CA ASN A 89 -1.82 8.85 15.07
C ASN A 89 -3.00 9.71 15.58
N GLU A 90 -2.73 10.70 16.43
CA GLU A 90 -3.77 11.61 16.93
C GLU A 90 -4.51 12.39 15.83
N ASN A 91 -3.87 12.57 14.67
CA ASN A 91 -4.43 13.27 13.51
C ASN A 91 -5.04 12.30 12.48
N ALA A 92 -5.11 11.01 12.78
CA ALA A 92 -5.73 10.05 11.89
C ALA A 92 -7.22 10.35 11.72
N PHE A 93 -7.74 10.07 10.52
CA PHE A 93 -9.16 10.23 10.27
C PHE A 93 -9.96 9.09 10.87
N ILE A 94 -11.02 9.47 11.58
CA ILE A 94 -12.05 8.56 12.06
C ILE A 94 -13.33 8.92 11.31
N VAL A 95 -13.89 7.97 10.57
CA VAL A 95 -15.03 8.19 9.69
C VAL A 95 -16.22 7.37 10.19
N ASN A 96 -17.38 8.01 10.34
CA ASN A 96 -18.62 7.31 10.64
C ASN A 96 -19.13 6.57 9.40
N SER A 97 -19.37 5.26 9.50
CA SER A 97 -19.78 4.45 8.36
C SER A 97 -21.15 4.82 7.82
N GLU A 98 -22.07 5.34 8.64
CA GLU A 98 -23.44 5.68 8.23
C GLU A 98 -23.49 6.82 7.20
N ASN A 99 -22.71 7.88 7.44
CA ASN A 99 -22.86 9.15 6.71
C ASN A 99 -21.54 9.75 6.20
N GLY A 100 -20.39 9.11 6.46
CA GLY A 100 -19.09 9.60 6.04
C GLY A 100 -18.61 10.85 6.77
N ASN A 101 -19.23 11.23 7.89
CA ASN A 101 -18.75 12.35 8.70
C ASN A 101 -17.52 11.93 9.51
N PHE A 102 -16.62 12.89 9.72
CA PHE A 102 -15.51 12.70 10.63
C PHE A 102 -15.98 12.69 12.08
N MET A 103 -15.32 11.85 12.87
CA MET A 103 -15.47 11.77 14.32
C MET A 103 -14.12 12.03 14.98
N THR A 104 -14.14 12.16 16.29
CA THR A 104 -12.97 12.31 17.16
C THR A 104 -12.73 11.07 18.00
N PHE A 105 -11.52 10.90 18.52
CA PHE A 105 -11.19 9.77 19.40
C PHE A 105 -12.05 9.75 20.68
N ASP A 106 -12.52 10.90 21.15
CA ASP A 106 -13.37 11.01 22.35
C ASP A 106 -14.77 10.42 22.13
N GLU A 107 -15.21 10.29 20.88
CA GLU A 107 -16.50 9.70 20.52
C GLU A 107 -16.44 8.17 20.42
N LEU A 108 -15.23 7.61 20.33
CA LEU A 108 -15.01 6.17 20.29
C LEU A 108 -15.25 5.56 21.68
N LYS A 109 -15.86 4.37 21.69
CA LYS A 109 -16.15 3.64 22.92
C LYS A 109 -15.83 2.17 22.74
N SER A 110 -15.54 1.50 23.85
CA SER A 110 -15.54 0.04 23.90
C SER A 110 -16.86 -0.50 23.36
N ASP A 111 -16.79 -1.67 22.73
CA ASP A 111 -17.88 -2.38 22.05
C ASP A 111 -18.38 -1.74 20.75
N MET A 112 -17.77 -0.65 20.27
CA MET A 112 -18.04 -0.16 18.91
C MET A 112 -17.34 -1.04 17.86
N ASN A 113 -18.03 -1.33 16.77
CA ASN A 113 -17.45 -2.00 15.62
C ASN A 113 -16.69 -1.00 14.75
N ILE A 114 -15.50 -1.39 14.34
CA ILE A 114 -14.63 -0.60 13.47
C ILE A 114 -14.09 -1.45 12.34
N THR A 115 -13.77 -0.79 11.23
CA THR A 115 -12.94 -1.28 10.17
C THR A 115 -11.69 -0.40 10.12
N ALA A 116 -10.56 -0.98 10.50
CA ALA A 116 -9.26 -0.32 10.42
C ALA A 116 -8.66 -0.49 9.02
N ILE A 117 -8.16 0.61 8.46
CA ILE A 117 -7.44 0.63 7.20
C ILE A 117 -5.95 0.60 7.54
N VAL A 118 -5.26 -0.41 7.02
CA VAL A 118 -3.86 -0.70 7.31
C VAL A 118 -3.13 -0.85 5.98
N ALA A 119 -1.93 -0.27 5.86
CA ALA A 119 -1.11 -0.54 4.68
C ALA A 119 -0.74 -2.03 4.66
N LYS A 120 -0.82 -2.69 3.50
CA LYS A 120 -0.51 -4.12 3.33
C LYS A 120 0.89 -4.48 3.82
N ASN A 121 1.84 -3.55 3.69
CA ASN A 121 3.23 -3.68 4.13
C ASN A 121 3.51 -3.03 5.50
N SER A 122 2.46 -2.66 6.25
CA SER A 122 2.62 -2.05 7.58
C SER A 122 3.33 -3.04 8.50
N PRO A 123 4.40 -2.64 9.20
CA PRO A 123 5.09 -3.52 10.13
C PRO A 123 4.13 -3.98 11.24
N MET A 124 4.26 -5.25 11.61
CA MET A 124 3.51 -5.87 12.69
C MET A 124 4.48 -6.45 13.72
N THR A 125 4.18 -6.30 15.01
CA THR A 125 4.98 -6.94 16.06
C THR A 125 4.73 -8.44 16.09
N MET A 126 5.73 -9.21 16.52
CA MET A 126 5.60 -10.65 16.78
C MET A 126 5.01 -10.96 18.17
N SER A 127 4.42 -9.96 18.84
CA SER A 127 3.75 -10.12 20.14
C SER A 127 2.34 -10.67 19.97
N LEU A 128 1.71 -11.02 21.09
CA LEU A 128 0.32 -11.45 21.12
C LEU A 128 -0.47 -10.58 22.13
N PRO A 129 -1.46 -9.78 21.69
CA PRO A 129 -1.88 -9.60 20.30
C PRO A 129 -0.79 -8.90 19.44
N PRO A 130 -0.80 -9.09 18.11
CA PRO A 130 0.06 -8.32 17.23
C PRO A 130 -0.33 -6.84 17.27
N ILE A 131 0.66 -5.97 17.13
CA ILE A 131 0.50 -4.51 17.11
C ILE A 131 0.88 -4.00 15.71
N THR A 132 0.04 -3.19 15.10
CA THR A 132 0.33 -2.55 13.80
C THR A 132 -0.24 -1.15 13.69
N ASN A 133 0.18 -0.39 12.69
CA ASN A 133 -0.34 0.96 12.46
C ASN A 133 -1.61 0.93 11.60
N ALA A 134 -2.66 1.60 12.06
CA ALA A 134 -3.82 1.92 11.21
C ALA A 134 -3.78 3.39 10.80
N VAL A 135 -4.10 3.66 9.53
CA VAL A 135 -4.07 5.01 8.96
C VAL A 135 -5.43 5.72 9.02
N VAL A 136 -6.52 4.95 8.94
CA VAL A 136 -7.89 5.45 8.99
C VAL A 136 -8.74 4.43 9.75
N LEU A 137 -9.71 4.91 10.53
CA LEU A 137 -10.71 4.07 11.19
C LEU A 137 -12.09 4.40 10.64
N VAL A 138 -12.83 3.40 10.17
CA VAL A 138 -14.25 3.53 9.85
C VAL A 138 -15.06 2.89 10.97
N VAL A 139 -16.07 3.58 11.49
CA VAL A 139 -16.79 3.17 12.71
C VAL A 139 -18.27 2.93 12.43
N GLY A 140 -18.79 1.80 12.90
CA GLY A 140 -20.17 1.37 12.74
C GLY A 140 -20.35 0.32 11.64
N GLU A 141 -21.54 -0.28 11.58
CA GLU A 141 -21.84 -1.44 10.72
C GLU A 141 -22.85 -1.14 9.60
N GLN A 142 -23.29 0.12 9.46
CA GLN A 142 -24.38 0.46 8.54
C GLN A 142 -23.98 0.35 7.08
N ASN A 143 -22.71 0.65 6.79
CA ASN A 143 -22.13 0.54 5.46
C ASN A 143 -20.81 -0.23 5.56
N PHE A 144 -20.42 -0.81 4.43
CA PHE A 144 -19.16 -1.52 4.28
C PHE A 144 -18.03 -0.55 3.98
N ALA A 145 -16.82 -0.90 4.39
CA ALA A 145 -15.60 -0.19 4.05
C ALA A 145 -14.67 -1.12 3.27
N ALA A 146 -14.24 -0.67 2.10
CA ALA A 146 -13.27 -1.37 1.27
C ALA A 146 -12.19 -0.41 0.79
N THR A 147 -11.00 -0.94 0.57
CA THR A 147 -9.92 -0.25 -0.13
C THR A 147 -9.79 -0.81 -1.54
N GLY A 148 -9.48 0.05 -2.50
CA GLY A 148 -9.39 -0.34 -3.89
C GLY A 148 -8.66 0.71 -4.73
N TYR A 149 -7.85 0.26 -5.69
CA TYR A 149 -7.40 1.12 -6.77
C TYR A 149 -8.50 1.23 -7.83
N PHE A 150 -8.85 2.45 -8.22
CA PHE A 150 -9.91 2.73 -9.19
C PHE A 150 -9.32 3.31 -10.47
N ASN A 151 -9.61 2.69 -11.60
CA ASN A 151 -9.14 3.15 -12.91
C ASN A 151 -9.92 4.39 -13.41
N GLU A 152 -9.65 4.82 -14.65
CA GLU A 152 -10.34 5.94 -15.33
C GLU A 152 -11.88 5.81 -15.36
N GLU A 153 -12.40 4.58 -15.36
CA GLU A 153 -13.83 4.26 -15.38
C GLU A 153 -14.41 4.07 -13.96
N LEU A 154 -13.62 4.35 -12.92
CA LEU A 154 -13.95 4.10 -11.51
C LEU A 154 -14.28 2.64 -11.22
N ILE A 155 -13.61 1.75 -11.93
CA ILE A 155 -13.68 0.31 -11.71
C ILE A 155 -12.43 -0.10 -10.96
N SER A 156 -12.63 -0.80 -9.84
CA SER A 156 -11.60 -1.51 -9.12
C SER A 156 -11.69 -2.99 -9.43
N GLU A 157 -10.56 -3.57 -9.80
CA GLU A 157 -10.41 -5.00 -10.01
C GLU A 157 -9.86 -5.71 -8.77
N ASP A 158 -9.74 -4.99 -7.66
CA ASP A 158 -9.15 -5.49 -6.42
C ASP A 158 -10.07 -6.52 -5.79
N THR A 159 -9.49 -7.64 -5.40
CA THR A 159 -10.21 -8.68 -4.68
C THR A 159 -10.06 -8.45 -3.18
N PRO A 160 -11.13 -8.59 -2.38
CA PRO A 160 -12.44 -9.13 -2.73
C PRO A 160 -13.48 -8.09 -3.19
N ALA A 161 -13.18 -6.79 -3.17
CA ALA A 161 -14.20 -5.76 -3.29
C ALA A 161 -14.83 -5.67 -4.70
N MET A 162 -14.02 -5.78 -5.76
CA MET A 162 -14.42 -5.68 -7.19
C MET A 162 -15.59 -4.70 -7.40
N LEU A 163 -15.33 -3.41 -7.20
CA LEU A 163 -16.36 -2.37 -7.18
C LEU A 163 -16.29 -1.47 -8.40
N GLN A 164 -17.46 -1.07 -8.90
CA GLN A 164 -17.60 0.06 -9.79
C GLN A 164 -18.35 1.19 -9.07
N LEU A 165 -17.72 2.36 -8.97
CA LEU A 165 -18.28 3.50 -8.23
C LEU A 165 -19.13 4.40 -9.13
N ASN A 166 -20.36 4.65 -8.69
CA ASN A 166 -21.22 5.68 -9.23
C ASN A 166 -21.22 6.88 -8.28
N ILE A 167 -20.24 7.77 -8.44
CA ILE A 167 -20.06 8.96 -7.61
C ILE A 167 -21.17 9.96 -7.93
N SER A 168 -21.88 10.41 -6.90
CA SER A 168 -22.91 11.45 -7.00
C SER A 168 -22.45 12.73 -6.29
N GLU A 169 -23.22 13.81 -6.42
CA GLU A 169 -22.96 15.07 -5.69
C GLU A 169 -23.08 14.91 -4.16
N GLU A 170 -23.74 13.85 -3.68
CA GLU A 170 -23.90 13.56 -2.25
C GLU A 170 -22.70 12.78 -1.68
N THR A 171 -21.87 12.18 -2.54
CA THR A 171 -20.66 11.47 -2.13
C THR A 171 -19.64 12.45 -1.57
N LYS A 172 -19.22 12.26 -0.33
CA LYS A 172 -18.15 13.05 0.28
C LYS A 172 -16.79 12.52 -0.16
N ILE A 173 -16.00 13.37 -0.80
CA ILE A 173 -14.66 13.00 -1.28
C ILE A 173 -13.63 13.84 -0.55
N VAL A 174 -12.61 13.19 0.00
CA VAL A 174 -11.52 13.80 0.76
C VAL A 174 -10.18 13.16 0.42
N ASP A 175 -9.08 13.78 0.82
CA ASP A 175 -7.73 13.20 0.79
C ASP A 175 -7.22 12.91 2.21
N MET A 176 -6.15 12.12 2.30
CA MET A 176 -5.42 11.90 3.55
C MET A 176 -4.67 13.13 4.06
N ALA A 177 -4.53 14.19 3.26
CA ALA A 177 -3.95 15.45 3.71
C ALA A 177 -4.95 16.35 4.46
N GLY A 178 -6.24 16.01 4.47
CA GLY A 178 -7.28 16.83 5.09
C GLY A 178 -7.46 18.18 4.40
N SER A 179 -7.17 18.25 3.10
CA SER A 179 -7.25 19.48 2.35
C SER A 179 -8.71 19.94 2.25
N LYS A 180 -8.91 21.26 2.31
CA LYS A 180 -10.23 21.88 2.13
C LYS A 180 -10.60 22.02 0.65
N LYS A 181 -9.90 21.32 -0.24
CA LYS A 181 -10.18 21.32 -1.67
C LYS A 181 -11.52 20.60 -1.88
N LEU A 182 -12.35 21.14 -2.76
CA LEU A 182 -13.53 20.40 -3.22
C LEU A 182 -13.05 19.37 -4.24
N PHE A 183 -13.11 18.10 -3.86
CA PHE A 183 -12.79 16.98 -4.73
C PHE A 183 -14.00 16.60 -5.59
N THR A 184 -13.71 16.11 -6.78
CA THR A 184 -14.70 15.69 -7.76
C THR A 184 -14.46 14.24 -8.17
N GLN A 185 -15.39 13.70 -8.96
CA GLN A 185 -15.26 12.36 -9.54
C GLN A 185 -13.94 12.18 -10.29
N ASP A 186 -13.45 13.21 -10.97
CA ASP A 186 -12.20 13.13 -11.75
C ASP A 186 -10.97 12.97 -10.86
N ASP A 187 -10.99 13.47 -9.61
CA ASP A 187 -9.85 13.32 -8.69
C ASP A 187 -9.72 11.89 -8.14
N VAL A 188 -10.77 11.07 -8.21
CA VAL A 188 -10.79 9.67 -7.74
C VAL A 188 -10.19 8.71 -8.78
N LYS A 189 -10.16 9.12 -10.06
CA LYS A 189 -9.65 8.29 -11.15
C LYS A 189 -8.15 8.04 -11.00
N ASN A 190 -7.74 6.80 -11.25
CA ASN A 190 -6.36 6.31 -11.10
C ASN A 190 -5.75 6.54 -9.71
N GLN A 191 -6.60 6.48 -8.68
CA GLN A 191 -6.17 6.61 -7.30
C GLN A 191 -6.50 5.36 -6.49
N ASP A 192 -5.69 5.15 -5.47
CA ASP A 192 -6.00 4.21 -4.39
C ASP A 192 -6.96 4.90 -3.42
N CYS A 193 -8.09 4.26 -3.11
CA CYS A 193 -9.15 4.88 -2.34
C CYS A 193 -9.69 3.94 -1.26
N LEU A 194 -10.01 4.53 -0.11
CA LEU A 194 -10.96 3.97 0.84
C LEU A 194 -12.36 4.39 0.42
N VAL A 195 -13.28 3.44 0.33
CA VAL A 195 -14.67 3.64 -0.05
C VAL A 195 -15.57 3.11 1.06
N VAL A 196 -16.48 3.96 1.53
CA VAL A 196 -17.59 3.55 2.39
C VAL A 196 -18.86 3.51 1.55
N TYR A 197 -19.49 2.35 1.49
CA TYR A 197 -20.60 2.07 0.58
C TYR A 197 -21.63 1.12 1.20
N GLY A 198 -22.89 1.30 0.80
CA GLY A 198 -23.99 0.48 1.28
C GLY A 198 -24.29 -0.69 0.35
N ILE A 199 -25.54 -0.76 -0.08
CA ILE A 199 -26.01 -1.80 -1.00
C ILE A 199 -25.28 -1.73 -2.36
N THR A 200 -25.11 -2.90 -2.97
CA THR A 200 -24.50 -3.05 -4.30
C THR A 200 -25.39 -3.87 -5.23
N THR A 201 -25.15 -3.74 -6.54
CA THR A 201 -25.75 -4.64 -7.53
C THR A 201 -25.11 -6.03 -7.48
N ARG A 202 -25.73 -7.01 -8.14
CA ARG A 202 -25.18 -8.37 -8.29
C ARG A 202 -24.32 -8.55 -9.55
N SER A 203 -23.84 -7.45 -10.15
CA SER A 203 -22.95 -7.50 -11.31
C SER A 203 -21.51 -7.82 -10.90
N ILE A 204 -20.67 -8.15 -11.87
CA ILE A 204 -19.22 -8.31 -11.70
C ILE A 204 -18.57 -7.35 -12.70
N PRO A 205 -17.93 -6.25 -12.27
CA PRO A 205 -17.82 -5.76 -10.88
C PRO A 205 -19.17 -5.31 -10.30
N ALA A 206 -19.30 -5.33 -8.97
CA ALA A 206 -20.50 -4.88 -8.28
C ALA A 206 -20.57 -3.35 -8.31
N GLN A 207 -21.73 -2.79 -8.69
CA GLN A 207 -21.91 -1.35 -8.76
C GLN A 207 -22.47 -0.81 -7.46
N THR A 208 -21.96 0.34 -7.00
CA THR A 208 -22.43 0.99 -5.77
C THR A 208 -22.38 2.52 -5.87
N ASN A 209 -23.18 3.16 -5.02
CA ASN A 209 -23.15 4.60 -4.80
C ASN A 209 -22.51 4.84 -3.43
N PRO A 210 -21.23 5.25 -3.38
CA PRO A 210 -20.54 5.42 -2.11
C PRO A 210 -21.07 6.65 -1.35
N VAL A 211 -21.15 6.52 -0.02
CA VAL A 211 -21.45 7.64 0.87
C VAL A 211 -20.21 8.50 1.12
N PHE A 212 -19.03 7.87 1.05
CA PHE A 212 -17.75 8.50 1.32
C PHE A 212 -16.63 7.84 0.52
N VAL A 213 -15.72 8.65 0.01
CA VAL A 213 -14.49 8.23 -0.66
C VAL A 213 -13.33 9.03 -0.08
N MET A 214 -12.27 8.36 0.31
CA MET A 214 -11.01 9.00 0.70
C MET A 214 -9.90 8.52 -0.22
N ILE A 215 -9.23 9.48 -0.86
CA ILE A 215 -8.03 9.25 -1.66
C ILE A 215 -6.87 8.97 -0.70
N LEU A 216 -6.28 7.78 -0.85
CA LEU A 216 -5.19 7.29 0.00
C LEU A 216 -3.83 7.63 -0.63
N ASP A 217 -2.84 7.87 0.22
CA ASP A 217 -1.49 8.14 -0.23
C ASP A 217 -0.85 6.88 -0.82
N LYS A 218 -0.17 7.02 -1.95
CA LYS A 218 0.64 5.93 -2.51
C LYS A 218 1.81 5.67 -1.57
N GLN A 219 1.89 4.48 -0.99
CA GLN A 219 3.10 4.05 -0.31
C GLN A 219 4.15 3.83 -1.41
N GLU A 220 5.35 4.40 -1.26
CA GLU A 220 6.45 4.05 -2.15
C GLU A 220 6.91 2.65 -1.74
N ILE A 221 6.64 1.66 -2.59
CA ILE A 221 7.23 0.33 -2.43
C ILE A 221 8.69 0.51 -2.84
N GLU A 222 9.59 0.60 -1.87
CA GLU A 222 11.01 0.39 -2.14
C GLU A 222 11.12 -1.07 -2.59
N GLU A 223 11.20 -1.30 -3.89
CA GLU A 223 11.51 -2.62 -4.46
C GLU A 223 12.90 -3.00 -3.94
N GLU A 224 12.94 -3.81 -2.89
CA GLU A 224 14.13 -4.53 -2.48
C GLU A 224 14.53 -5.41 -3.66
N LYS A 225 15.49 -4.94 -4.44
CA LYS A 225 16.18 -5.77 -5.42
C LYS A 225 16.83 -6.90 -4.64
N GLU A 226 16.26 -8.10 -4.75
CA GLU A 226 16.95 -9.35 -4.42
C GLU A 226 18.17 -9.45 -5.33
N GLU A 227 19.29 -8.86 -4.91
CA GLU A 227 20.59 -9.24 -5.44
C GLU A 227 20.92 -10.61 -4.86
N GLU A 228 20.91 -11.61 -5.75
CA GLU A 228 21.42 -12.95 -5.52
C GLU A 228 22.79 -12.92 -4.85
N ILE A 229 22.85 -13.24 -3.55
CA ILE A 229 24.12 -13.51 -2.86
C ILE A 229 24.37 -15.02 -2.95
N ILE A 230 24.78 -15.49 -4.14
CA ILE A 230 25.44 -16.79 -4.29
C ILE A 230 26.92 -16.60 -3.96
N ASP A 231 27.41 -17.49 -3.09
CA ASP A 231 28.81 -17.73 -2.77
C ASP A 231 29.58 -16.55 -2.13
N THR A 232 29.80 -16.65 -0.81
CA THR A 232 31.04 -17.22 -0.26
C THR A 232 31.09 -16.92 1.24
N ILE A 233 31.12 -17.97 2.05
CA ILE A 233 31.98 -18.22 3.23
C ILE A 233 31.24 -19.23 4.14
N GLN A 234 31.50 -20.50 3.81
CA GLN A 234 31.93 -21.57 4.70
C GLN A 234 31.54 -21.50 6.18
N GLN A 235 30.87 -22.57 6.59
CA GLN A 235 31.25 -23.44 7.71
C GLN A 235 31.56 -22.73 9.03
N GLN A 236 30.60 -22.78 9.95
CA GLN A 236 30.81 -23.49 11.21
C GLN A 236 29.47 -23.73 11.91
N GLU A 237 29.10 -25.00 11.97
CA GLU A 237 28.03 -25.51 12.82
C GLU A 237 28.37 -25.34 14.30
N MET A 238 27.29 -25.18 15.08
CA MET A 238 27.06 -25.81 16.38
C MET A 238 27.84 -25.28 17.59
N GLY A 239 27.11 -24.56 18.43
CA GLY A 239 27.50 -24.25 19.80
C GLY A 239 26.46 -23.38 20.49
N GLU A 240 25.34 -23.98 20.89
CA GLU A 240 24.43 -23.41 21.87
C GLU A 240 25.19 -22.92 23.11
N LYS A 241 24.95 -21.66 23.48
CA LYS A 241 24.85 -21.26 24.88
C LYS A 241 23.86 -20.13 24.98
N GLU A 242 22.72 -20.45 25.56
CA GLU A 242 21.85 -19.50 26.22
C GLU A 242 22.66 -18.70 27.24
N GLU A 243 22.53 -17.37 27.24
CA GLU A 243 22.35 -16.65 28.49
C GLU A 243 21.64 -15.31 28.24
N GLN A 244 20.48 -15.16 28.90
CA GLN A 244 19.75 -13.91 29.05
C GLN A 244 20.68 -12.78 29.51
N THR A 245 20.64 -11.64 28.83
CA THR A 245 20.78 -10.32 29.46
C THR A 245 20.12 -9.25 28.58
N GLU A 246 18.87 -8.90 28.88
CA GLU A 246 18.42 -7.51 28.75
C GLU A 246 18.96 -6.74 29.97
N PRO A 247 19.15 -5.41 29.96
CA PRO A 247 19.30 -4.45 28.86
C PRO A 247 20.59 -3.61 29.05
N THR A 248 20.87 -2.67 28.13
CA THR A 248 21.25 -1.25 28.40
C THR A 248 22.14 -0.67 27.27
N SER A 249 21.60 0.37 26.62
CA SER A 249 22.27 1.50 25.96
C SER A 249 23.57 1.28 25.18
N ASN A 250 23.50 1.57 23.87
CA ASN A 250 24.38 2.57 23.28
C ASN A 250 23.57 3.39 22.27
N ALA A 251 23.09 4.53 22.76
CA ALA A 251 22.46 5.57 21.97
C ALA A 251 23.51 6.17 21.03
N VAL A 252 23.32 5.99 19.72
CA VAL A 252 23.71 7.03 18.77
C VAL A 252 22.41 7.76 18.47
N ASN A 253 22.23 8.93 19.09
CA ASN A 253 21.03 9.75 18.95
C ASN A 253 20.81 10.10 17.47
N PHE A 254 19.78 9.49 16.87
CA PHE A 254 19.28 9.85 15.57
C PHE A 254 18.18 10.89 15.74
N VAL A 255 18.35 12.01 15.08
CA VAL A 255 17.54 13.19 15.39
C VAL A 255 17.09 13.90 14.13
N PRO A 256 15.86 14.44 14.11
CA PRO A 256 15.31 15.10 12.92
C PRO A 256 16.10 16.38 12.62
N LEU A 257 16.76 16.40 11.45
CA LEU A 257 17.66 17.45 11.01
C LEU A 257 17.00 18.82 11.05
N ARG A 258 15.78 18.92 10.50
CA ARG A 258 15.05 20.18 10.40
C ARG A 258 14.78 20.79 11.77
N GLU A 259 14.27 19.99 12.70
CA GLU A 259 13.87 20.46 14.02
C GLU A 259 15.07 20.93 14.84
N ILE A 260 16.22 20.23 14.76
CA ILE A 260 17.43 20.67 15.45
C ILE A 260 18.08 21.85 14.76
N ALA A 261 18.13 21.86 13.43
CA ALA A 261 18.68 22.96 12.66
C ALA A 261 17.93 24.25 12.96
N GLU A 262 16.59 24.22 12.90
CA GLU A 262 15.72 25.37 13.18
C GLU A 262 15.84 25.80 14.65
N ASN A 263 15.86 24.86 15.62
CA ASN A 263 16.12 25.17 17.03
C ASN A 263 17.50 25.83 17.26
N LYS A 264 18.51 25.46 16.46
CA LYS A 264 19.84 26.07 16.48
C LYS A 264 19.92 27.35 15.61
N GLY A 265 18.83 27.78 14.99
CA GLY A 265 18.72 29.01 14.21
C GLY A 265 19.21 28.92 12.76
N PHE A 266 19.29 27.71 12.19
CA PHE A 266 19.58 27.49 10.77
C PHE A 266 18.29 27.46 9.95
N THR A 267 18.36 28.02 8.74
CA THR A 267 17.34 27.87 7.71
C THR A 267 17.65 26.62 6.89
N VAL A 268 16.69 25.70 6.76
CA VAL A 268 16.86 24.45 6.02
C VAL A 268 16.19 24.55 4.64
N THR A 269 17.01 24.60 3.59
CA THR A 269 16.56 24.61 2.20
C THR A 269 16.77 23.23 1.59
N TRP A 270 15.67 22.63 1.14
CA TRP A 270 15.68 21.35 0.47
C TRP A 270 15.13 21.51 -0.94
N ALA A 271 15.92 21.07 -1.94
CA ALA A 271 15.57 21.23 -3.35
C ALA A 271 15.02 19.94 -3.99
N ALA A 272 15.64 18.79 -3.71
CA ALA A 272 15.25 17.46 -4.21
C ALA A 272 16.05 16.36 -3.48
N ASN A 273 15.66 15.09 -3.65
CA ASN A 273 16.30 13.92 -3.00
C ASN A 273 17.76 13.70 -3.41
N ASP A 274 18.13 14.07 -4.64
CA ASP A 274 19.48 13.93 -5.20
C ASP A 274 20.36 15.19 -5.00
N LYS A 275 19.82 16.22 -4.34
CA LYS A 275 20.49 17.49 -4.10
C LYS A 275 20.88 17.62 -2.63
N PRO A 276 22.00 18.31 -2.33
CA PRO A 276 22.37 18.59 -0.97
C PRO A 276 21.30 19.43 -0.28
N VAL A 277 20.98 19.07 0.95
CA VAL A 277 20.20 19.88 1.88
C VAL A 277 21.11 20.98 2.37
N LEU A 278 20.67 22.22 2.21
CA LEU A 278 21.44 23.40 2.59
C LEU A 278 20.92 23.94 3.93
N LEU A 279 21.83 24.07 4.89
CA LEU A 279 21.57 24.72 6.18
C LEU A 279 22.31 26.06 6.19
N GLN A 280 21.58 27.15 6.38
CA GLN A 280 22.17 28.50 6.37
C GLN A 280 21.89 29.22 7.68
N LYS A 281 22.96 29.73 8.30
CA LYS A 281 22.90 30.62 9.46
C LYS A 281 24.05 31.62 9.39
N ASP A 282 23.74 32.91 9.33
CA ASP A 282 24.73 33.98 9.15
C ASP A 282 25.65 33.70 7.93
N ASP A 283 26.97 33.64 8.12
CA ASP A 283 27.95 33.30 7.07
C ASP A 283 28.27 31.78 6.97
N VAL A 284 27.56 30.93 7.72
CA VAL A 284 27.78 29.47 7.75
C VAL A 284 26.78 28.78 6.84
N THR A 285 27.30 28.08 5.83
CA THR A 285 26.54 27.15 4.99
C THR A 285 27.02 25.72 5.24
N ILE A 286 26.08 24.83 5.53
CA ILE A 286 26.33 23.38 5.64
C ILE A 286 25.57 22.67 4.52
N GLU A 287 26.27 21.85 3.74
CA GLU A 287 25.70 21.03 2.67
C GLU A 287 25.70 19.57 3.12
N ILE A 288 24.51 18.97 3.21
CA ILE A 288 24.33 17.58 3.63
C ILE A 288 23.71 16.78 2.48
N VAL A 289 24.37 15.70 2.08
CA VAL A 289 23.81 14.77 1.08
C VAL A 289 23.24 13.55 1.81
N VAL A 290 21.96 13.26 1.58
CA VAL A 290 21.30 12.08 2.16
C VAL A 290 21.99 10.81 1.64
N GLY A 291 22.25 9.85 2.54
CA GLY A 291 22.97 8.62 2.23
C GLY A 291 24.50 8.74 2.22
N GLN A 292 25.07 9.94 2.40
CA GLN A 292 26.52 10.13 2.47
C GLN A 292 26.97 10.53 3.87
N LYS A 293 28.01 9.87 4.39
CA LYS A 293 28.62 10.29 5.68
C LYS A 293 29.34 11.63 5.55
N GLU A 294 29.75 12.02 4.36
CA GLU A 294 30.46 13.29 4.14
C GLU A 294 29.47 14.45 4.05
N TYR A 295 29.78 15.55 4.74
CA TYR A 295 29.05 16.80 4.64
C TYR A 295 30.04 17.97 4.55
N LYS A 296 29.63 19.06 3.91
CA LYS A 296 30.48 20.25 3.77
C LYS A 296 30.04 21.33 4.74
N LYS A 297 30.99 21.99 5.39
CA LYS A 297 30.76 23.18 6.20
C LYS A 297 31.68 24.28 5.68
N GLY A 298 31.12 25.22 4.91
CA GLY A 298 31.92 26.18 4.15
C GLY A 298 32.86 25.48 3.17
N THR A 299 34.18 25.59 3.38
CA THR A 299 35.21 24.94 2.55
C THR A 299 35.71 23.60 3.12
N GLU A 300 35.28 23.21 4.32
CA GLU A 300 35.72 21.97 4.98
C GLU A 300 34.78 20.80 4.65
N VAL A 301 35.36 19.62 4.41
CA VAL A 301 34.64 18.35 4.28
C VAL A 301 34.80 17.59 5.59
N LEU A 302 33.67 17.26 6.23
CA LEU A 302 33.60 16.59 7.53
C LEU A 302 32.83 15.27 7.38
N GLN A 303 33.01 14.36 8.34
CA GLN A 303 32.39 13.04 8.32
C GLN A 303 31.45 12.86 9.52
N ALA A 304 30.19 12.54 9.22
CA ALA A 304 29.16 12.16 10.16
C ALA A 304 29.42 10.75 10.71
N GLU A 305 28.97 10.49 11.94
CA GLU A 305 29.13 9.16 12.57
C GLU A 305 28.35 8.09 11.79
N LYS A 306 27.14 8.48 11.36
CA LYS A 306 26.26 7.73 10.48
C LYS A 306 25.69 8.66 9.41
N ALA A 307 25.51 8.12 8.21
CA ALA A 307 25.00 8.87 7.07
C ALA A 307 23.58 9.40 7.38
N PRO A 308 23.21 10.59 6.89
CA PRO A 308 21.85 11.09 6.99
C PRO A 308 20.89 10.13 6.29
N GLU A 309 19.74 9.85 6.91
CA GLU A 309 18.73 8.95 6.36
C GLU A 309 17.40 9.70 6.19
N LEU A 310 16.73 9.46 5.07
CA LEU A 310 15.37 9.94 4.85
C LEU A 310 14.41 8.88 5.38
N ILE A 311 13.69 9.18 6.47
CA ILE A 311 12.71 8.27 7.08
C ILE A 311 11.39 9.03 7.16
N LYS A 312 10.34 8.52 6.51
CA LYS A 312 8.99 9.12 6.50
C LYS A 312 9.02 10.63 6.19
N SER A 313 9.71 11.00 5.10
CA SER A 313 9.88 12.39 4.64
C SER A 313 10.63 13.34 5.59
N LYS A 314 11.27 12.82 6.64
CA LYS A 314 12.17 13.57 7.51
C LYS A 314 13.60 13.08 7.35
N ILE A 315 14.54 14.01 7.29
CA ILE A 315 15.96 13.69 7.27
C ILE A 315 16.42 13.56 8.71
N TYR A 316 16.97 12.41 9.06
CA TYR A 316 17.59 12.16 10.34
C TYR A 316 19.10 12.21 10.20
N VAL A 317 19.75 12.85 11.16
CA VAL A 317 21.20 13.00 11.22
C VAL A 317 21.74 12.56 12.56
N SER A 318 23.04 12.23 12.58
CA SER A 318 23.78 12.09 13.83
C SER A 318 24.00 13.48 14.45
N GLU A 319 23.96 13.57 15.78
CA GLU A 319 24.06 14.86 16.50
C GLU A 319 25.35 15.64 16.19
N ASN A 320 26.41 14.94 15.77
CA ASN A 320 27.71 15.54 15.47
C ASN A 320 27.75 16.37 14.16
N ILE A 321 26.68 16.37 13.36
CA ILE A 321 26.62 17.14 12.11
C ILE A 321 26.33 18.64 12.37
N LEU A 322 25.65 18.96 13.47
CA LEU A 322 25.26 20.34 13.80
C LEU A 322 26.10 20.88 14.98
N PRO A 323 26.72 22.07 14.84
CA PRO A 323 27.62 22.64 15.86
C PRO A 323 26.95 22.97 17.20
#